data_AF-A0A0D6KJI1-F1
#
_entry.id   AF-A0A0D6KJI1-F1
#
_cell.length_a   1.000
_cell.length_b   1.000
_cell.length_c   1.000
_cell.angle_alpha   90.00
_cell.angle_beta   90.00
_cell.angle_gamma   90.00
#
_symmetry.space_group_name_H-M   'P 1'
#
loop_
_entity.id
_entity.type
_entity.pdbx_description
1 polymer ?
#
loop_
_entity_poly.entity_id
_entity_poly.type
_entity_poly.pdbx_seq_one_letter_code
_entity_poly.pdbx_strand_id
1 'polypeptide(L)' 'MNNQDNPQNFSPQERPCFICGSQNFVWGRAVGESPSTWVYFLASNATWGEGEKLHARKCLNCYNVQLFVED' A
#
# COMPACT_ATOMS: atom_id res chain seq x y z
N MET A 1 -31.36 6.72 -2.19
CA MET A 1 -30.20 6.66 -1.27
C MET A 1 -28.96 6.68 -2.14
N ASN A 2 -28.42 7.88 -2.37
CA ASN A 2 -27.19 8.04 -3.14
C ASN A 2 -26.04 7.76 -2.17
N ASN A 3 -25.56 6.51 -2.11
CA ASN A 3 -24.25 6.24 -1.54
C ASN A 3 -23.23 6.79 -2.55
N GLN A 4 -22.99 8.09 -2.50
CA GLN A 4 -21.70 8.60 -2.89
C GLN A 4 -20.70 7.91 -1.97
N ASP A 5 -19.93 6.97 -2.51
CA ASP A 5 -18.62 6.62 -1.97
C ASP A 5 -17.85 7.93 -1.90
N ASN A 6 -18.09 8.71 -0.85
CA ASN A 6 -17.20 9.76 -0.44
C ASN A 6 -15.93 8.99 -0.11
N PRO A 7 -14.84 9.12 -0.88
CA PRO A 7 -13.57 8.56 -0.47
C PRO A 7 -13.15 9.40 0.73
N GLN A 8 -13.74 9.09 1.89
CA GLN A 8 -13.24 9.52 3.17
C GLN A 8 -11.77 9.16 3.11
N ASN A 9 -10.97 10.18 3.35
CA ASN A 9 -9.52 10.19 3.18
C ASN A 9 -8.90 9.33 4.29
N PHE A 10 -9.30 8.06 4.35
CA PHE A 10 -8.81 7.08 5.27
C PHE A 10 -7.36 6.89 4.91
N SER A 11 -6.50 7.21 5.87
CA SER A 11 -5.10 6.82 5.83
C SER A 11 -5.04 5.34 5.46
N PRO A 12 -4.02 4.88 4.72
CA PRO A 12 -3.84 3.47 4.42
C PRO A 12 -4.03 2.55 5.64
N GLN A 13 -3.71 3.04 6.84
CA GLN A 13 -3.86 2.36 8.13
C GLN A 13 -5.32 2.09 8.53
N GLU A 14 -6.25 2.96 8.18
CA GLU A 14 -7.67 2.85 8.56
C GLU A 14 -8.49 1.97 7.59
N ARG A 15 -7.97 1.71 6.38
CA ARG A 15 -8.67 0.89 5.38
C ARG A 15 -8.58 -0.61 5.75
N PRO A 16 -9.71 -1.35 5.82
CA PRO A 16 -9.69 -2.79 6.01
C PRO A 16 -9.03 -3.55 4.86
N CYS A 17 -8.73 -4.83 5.06
CA CYS A 17 -8.21 -5.69 4.00
C CYS A 17 -9.28 -5.87 2.92
N PHE A 18 -8.99 -5.54 1.66
CA PHE A 18 -9.98 -5.63 0.59
C PHE A 18 -10.39 -7.07 0.25
N ILE A 19 -9.61 -8.07 0.68
CA ILE A 19 -9.93 -9.50 0.49
C ILE A 19 -10.86 -10.04 1.57
N CYS A 20 -10.64 -9.69 2.85
CA CYS A 20 -11.34 -10.34 3.97
C CYS A 20 -11.95 -9.41 5.01
N GLY A 21 -11.80 -8.09 4.85
CA GLY A 21 -12.32 -7.08 5.79
C GLY A 21 -11.58 -6.98 7.13
N SER A 22 -10.55 -7.78 7.39
CA SER A 22 -9.76 -7.69 8.63
C SER A 22 -8.98 -6.37 8.73
N GLN A 23 -8.73 -5.91 9.96
CA GLN A 23 -7.86 -4.78 10.29
C GLN A 23 -6.55 -5.21 10.99
N ASN A 24 -6.27 -6.50 11.09
CA ASN A 24 -5.07 -7.02 11.73
C ASN A 24 -3.92 -7.12 10.71
N PHE A 25 -2.92 -6.24 10.85
CA PHE A 25 -1.83 -6.10 9.88
C PHE A 25 -0.47 -6.04 10.55
N VAL A 26 0.55 -6.44 9.79
CA VAL A 26 1.94 -6.04 10.02
C VAL A 26 2.41 -5.14 8.88
N TRP A 27 2.98 -3.99 9.23
CA TRP A 27 3.53 -3.03 8.28
C TRP A 27 5.01 -3.30 8.01
N GLY A 28 5.45 -2.96 6.81
CA GLY A 28 6.83 -3.09 6.36
C GLY A 28 7.08 -2.32 5.06
N ARG A 29 8.19 -2.63 4.42
CA ARG A 29 8.60 -2.07 3.13
C ARG A 29 8.67 -3.15 2.06
N ALA A 30 8.39 -2.78 0.81
CA ALA A 30 8.74 -3.61 -0.33
C ALA A 30 10.24 -3.44 -0.59
N VAL A 31 10.99 -4.55 -0.53
CA VAL A 31 12.44 -4.56 -0.72
C VAL A 31 12.80 -5.31 -1.99
N GLY A 32 13.84 -4.84 -2.68
CA GLY A 32 14.40 -5.49 -3.86
C GLY A 32 15.40 -6.59 -3.50
N GLU A 33 16.48 -6.68 -4.29
CA GLU A 33 17.53 -7.69 -4.13
C GLU A 33 18.23 -7.68 -2.76
N SER A 34 18.18 -6.55 -2.04
CA SER A 34 18.69 -6.43 -0.67
C SER A 34 17.65 -5.82 0.26
N PRO A 35 17.67 -6.13 1.57
CA PRO A 35 16.75 -5.53 2.53
C PRO A 35 16.84 -4.00 2.61
N SER A 36 17.98 -3.38 2.23
CA SER A 36 18.15 -1.93 2.22
C SER A 36 17.69 -1.27 0.92
N THR A 37 17.45 -2.04 -0.14
CA THR A 37 17.02 -1.53 -1.44
C THR A 37 15.50 -1.40 -1.46
N TRP A 38 15.00 -0.18 -1.67
CA TRP A 38 13.57 0.08 -1.84
C TRP A 38 13.09 -0.29 -3.24
N VAL A 39 11.88 -0.82 -3.32
CA VAL A 39 11.13 -0.88 -4.58
C VAL A 39 10.34 0.42 -4.75
N TYR A 40 10.34 0.95 -5.96
CA TYR A 40 9.63 2.18 -6.32
C TYR A 40 8.50 1.89 -7.31
N PHE A 41 7.41 2.63 -7.19
CA PHE A 41 6.48 2.82 -8.29
C PHE A 41 6.99 3.96 -9.17
N LEU A 42 7.06 3.72 -10.48
CA LEU A 42 7.41 4.74 -11.46
C LEU A 42 6.46 4.61 -12.65
N ALA A 43 5.69 5.66 -12.92
CA ALA A 43 4.81 5.67 -14.08
C ALA A 43 5.63 5.64 -15.38
N SER A 44 5.11 5.01 -16.44
CA SER A 44 5.87 4.83 -17.69
C SER A 44 6.30 6.13 -18.38
N ASN A 45 5.64 7.25 -18.07
CA ASN A 45 5.95 8.59 -18.58
C ASN A 45 6.77 9.45 -17.60
N ALA A 46 7.11 8.92 -16.42
CA ALA A 46 7.83 9.65 -15.39
C ALA A 46 9.35 9.61 -15.62
N THR A 47 10.05 10.61 -15.11
CA THR A 47 11.50 10.70 -15.18
C THR A 47 12.19 10.07 -13.96
N TRP A 48 13.50 9.82 -14.09
CA TRP A 48 14.28 9.25 -13.00
C TRP A 48 14.33 10.22 -11.82
N GLY A 49 13.77 9.82 -10.67
CA GLY A 49 13.62 10.66 -9.48
C GLY A 49 12.17 11.01 -9.13
N GLU A 50 11.23 10.78 -10.05
CA GLU A 50 9.78 10.95 -9.82
C GLU A 50 9.10 9.68 -9.28
N GLY A 51 9.88 8.68 -8.90
CA GLY A 51 9.37 7.42 -8.37
C GLY A 51 9.02 7.54 -6.88
N GLU A 52 7.96 6.84 -6.47
CA GLU A 52 7.48 6.80 -5.09
C GLU A 52 7.89 5.48 -4.42
N LYS A 53 8.40 5.53 -3.19
CA LYS A 53 8.77 4.31 -2.45
C LYS A 53 7.52 3.51 -2.11
N LEU A 54 7.63 2.19 -2.24
CA LEU A 54 6.54 1.28 -1.90
C LEU A 54 6.66 0.72 -0.49
N HIS A 55 5.67 1.04 0.34
CA HIS A 55 5.39 0.36 1.58
C HIS A 55 4.48 -0.83 1.33
N ALA A 56 4.53 -1.79 2.25
CA ALA A 56 3.67 -2.95 2.20
C ALA A 56 3.08 -3.21 3.58
N ARG A 57 1.89 -3.79 3.61
CA ARG A 57 1.39 -4.46 4.81
C ARG A 57 0.86 -5.84 4.46
N LYS A 58 0.99 -6.76 5.41
CA LYS A 58 0.46 -8.12 5.31
C LYS A 58 -0.70 -8.27 6.28
N CYS A 59 -1.86 -8.67 5.76
CA CYS A 59 -2.99 -9.06 6.60
C CYS A 59 -2.65 -10.35 7.34
N LEU A 60 -2.78 -10.38 8.66
CA LEU A 60 -2.46 -11.56 9.46
C LEU A 60 -3.58 -12.61 9.46
N ASN A 61 -4.77 -12.29 8.94
CA ASN A 61 -5.89 -13.23 8.82
C ASN A 61 -5.88 -14.01 7.50
N CYS A 62 -5.77 -13.32 6.36
CA CYS A 62 -5.82 -13.95 5.04
C CYS A 62 -4.48 -13.95 4.29
N TYR A 63 -3.43 -13.39 4.90
CA TYR A 63 -2.08 -13.32 4.35
C TYR A 63 -1.93 -12.53 3.04
N ASN A 64 -2.96 -11.81 2.61
CA ASN A 64 -2.87 -10.88 1.49
C ASN A 64 -1.87 -9.76 1.80
N VAL A 65 -1.01 -9.46 0.84
CA VAL A 65 -0.06 -8.35 0.87
C VAL A 65 -0.63 -7.21 0.05
N GLN A 66 -0.60 -6.00 0.61
CA GLN A 66 -1.13 -4.79 0.01
C GLN A 66 0.01 -3.77 -0.09
N LEU A 67 0.13 -3.10 -1.24
CA LEU A 67 1.17 -2.10 -1.53
C LEU A 67 0.60 -0.68 -1.44
N PHE A 68 1.42 0.24 -0.95
CA PHE A 68 1.08 1.65 -0.76
C PHE A 68 2.28 2.52 -1.14
N VAL A 69 2.02 3.69 -1.69
CA VAL A 69 3.05 4.73 -1.86
C VAL A 69 3.27 5.44 -0.51
N GLU A 70 4.52 5.85 -0.24
CA GLU A 70 4.84 6.76 0.87
C GLU A 70 4.33 8.17 0.51
N ASP A 71 3.54 8.79 1.39
CA ASP A 71 3.03 10.18 1.23
C ASP A 71 4.16 11.22 1.30
#